data_AF-A0AA40KVD5-F1
#
_entry.id   AF-A0AA40KVD5-F1
#
_cell.length_a   1.000
_cell.length_b   1.000
_cell.length_c   1.000
_cell.angle_alpha   90.00
_cell.angle_beta   90.00
_cell.angle_gamma   90.00
#
_symmetry.space_group_name_H-M   'P 1'
#
loop_
_entity.id
_entity.type
_entity.pdbx_description
1 polymer ?
#
loop_
_entity_poly.entity_id
_entity_poly.type
_entity_poly.pdbx_seq_one_letter_code
_entity_poly.pdbx_strand_id
1 'polypeptide(L)'
;MIRLENAREIAEIAWHMLPKLLSTYQPLKDEQVKAVLELTNVSIPDSLSWSIRIRCADNLAAIVLRREADLKLRTLATMQSYALLVTSATIKPFTIFERYCTTPCFLEELLVQGFSLETPELSAVCLKLLAFIVHCQGQSSIQRDKPVTIDVQSLADLLLNTRRSVHSSINGMQLALELLTQNIDGSPVKLDEIPADRAEGVINLYETLHIVHERSDPTQRDVVYQCLEAILKFCHSRVEPLMYHICTLMSNCDIVSDILQTRRVTYHFLDFVSTWLRYRRRYCADEGPWNARSLCKTPFEEVFDQINGYVNAVKGSRSDAAFYNLLYAVS
;
A
#
# COMPACT_ATOMS: atom_id res chain seq x y z
N MET A 1 -19.80 30.60 -10.14
CA MET A 1 -18.36 30.32 -9.98
C MET A 1 -17.97 30.71 -8.56
N ILE A 2 -18.08 29.79 -7.60
CA ILE A 2 -17.53 30.02 -6.25
C ILE A 2 -16.01 30.04 -6.45
N ARG A 3 -15.36 31.18 -6.16
CA ARG A 3 -13.91 31.31 -6.28
C ARG A 3 -13.27 30.28 -5.35
N LEU A 4 -12.21 29.61 -5.80
CA LEU A 4 -11.55 28.50 -5.08
C LEU A 4 -11.20 28.86 -3.62
N GLU A 5 -10.87 30.13 -3.38
CA GLU A 5 -10.61 30.71 -2.05
C GLU A 5 -11.82 30.61 -1.12
N ASN A 6 -13.01 30.96 -1.59
CA ASN A 6 -14.25 30.86 -0.82
C ASN A 6 -14.56 29.40 -0.44
N ALA A 7 -14.23 28.45 -1.32
CA ALA A 7 -14.45 27.02 -1.06
C ALA A 7 -13.52 26.50 0.05
N ARG A 8 -12.27 26.97 0.08
CA ARG A 8 -11.31 26.65 1.14
C ARG A 8 -11.71 27.27 2.49
N GLU A 9 -12.17 28.52 2.49
CA GLU A 9 -12.70 29.15 3.72
C GLU A 9 -13.90 28.39 4.29
N ILE A 10 -14.83 27.95 3.43
CA ILE A 10 -15.99 27.15 3.85
C ILE A 10 -15.56 25.83 4.47
N ALA A 11 -14.60 25.14 3.85
CA ALA A 11 -14.06 23.89 4.37
C ALA A 11 -13.37 24.07 5.73
N GLU A 12 -12.62 25.17 5.89
CA GLU A 12 -11.98 25.50 7.16
C GLU A 12 -12.99 25.76 8.27
N ILE A 13 -14.07 26.50 7.96
CA ILE A 13 -15.19 26.71 8.89
C ILE A 13 -15.85 25.37 9.22
N ALA A 14 -16.08 24.51 8.24
CA ALA A 14 -16.65 23.17 8.45
C ALA A 14 -15.78 22.33 9.41
N TRP A 15 -14.46 22.34 9.24
CA TRP A 15 -13.52 21.66 10.13
C TRP A 15 -13.58 22.19 11.57
N HIS A 16 -13.69 23.51 11.75
CA HIS A 16 -13.83 24.12 13.07
C HIS A 16 -15.17 23.80 13.75
N MET A 17 -16.25 23.63 12.98
CA MET A 17 -17.57 23.26 13.50
C MET A 17 -17.68 21.76 13.82
N LEU A 18 -16.91 20.93 13.12
CA LEU A 18 -17.02 19.48 13.14
C LEU A 18 -17.01 18.88 14.56
N PRO A 19 -16.08 19.20 15.48
CA PRO A 19 -16.08 18.58 16.80
C PRO A 19 -17.34 18.86 17.61
N LYS A 20 -17.94 20.04 17.45
CA LYS A 20 -19.19 20.41 18.14
C LYS A 20 -20.37 19.65 17.55
N LEU A 21 -20.44 19.59 16.22
CA LEU A 21 -21.50 18.88 15.51
C LEU A 21 -21.48 17.38 15.87
N LEU A 22 -20.31 16.74 15.79
CA LEU A 22 -20.18 15.31 16.07
C LEU A 22 -20.39 14.99 17.55
N SER A 23 -19.95 15.84 18.49
CA SER A 23 -20.16 15.60 19.93
C SER A 23 -21.62 15.60 20.37
N THR A 24 -22.52 16.19 19.57
CA THR A 24 -23.97 16.25 19.84
C THR A 24 -24.77 15.44 18.82
N TYR A 25 -24.10 14.53 18.13
CA TYR A 25 -24.67 13.72 17.07
C TYR A 25 -25.81 12.84 17.59
N GLN A 26 -26.90 12.84 16.84
CA GLN A 26 -28.05 11.97 17.01
C GLN A 26 -28.45 11.45 15.61
N PRO A 27 -28.99 10.23 15.47
CA PRO A 27 -29.33 9.65 14.16
C PRO A 27 -30.26 10.55 13.30
N LEU A 28 -31.11 11.35 13.94
CA LEU A 28 -31.99 12.30 13.23
C LEU A 28 -31.23 13.42 12.48
N LYS A 29 -29.93 13.59 12.75
CA LYS A 29 -29.06 14.62 12.13
C LYS A 29 -28.10 14.06 11.09
N ASP A 30 -28.26 12.81 10.66
CA ASP A 30 -27.37 12.13 9.72
C ASP A 30 -27.05 12.98 8.49
N GLU A 31 -28.07 13.49 7.80
CA GLU A 31 -27.89 14.29 6.58
C GLU A 31 -27.13 15.60 6.83
N GLN A 32 -27.33 16.24 7.98
CA GLN A 32 -26.58 17.45 8.35
C GLN A 32 -25.11 17.12 8.59
N VAL A 33 -24.82 16.00 9.25
CA VAL A 33 -23.44 15.57 9.50
C VAL A 33 -22.76 15.16 8.20
N LYS A 34 -23.43 14.40 7.34
CA LYS A 34 -22.92 14.02 6.01
C LYS A 34 -22.57 15.27 5.20
N ALA A 35 -23.46 16.26 5.14
CA ALA A 35 -23.22 17.50 4.40
C ALA A 35 -21.98 18.26 4.93
N VAL A 36 -21.80 18.36 6.25
CA VAL A 36 -20.61 19.03 6.81
C VAL A 36 -19.34 18.23 6.54
N LEU A 37 -19.38 16.90 6.64
CA LEU A 37 -18.24 16.03 6.29
C LEU A 37 -17.91 16.07 4.78
N GLU A 38 -18.89 16.29 3.92
CA GLU A 38 -18.65 16.52 2.49
C GLU A 38 -17.99 17.87 2.23
N LEU A 39 -18.40 18.92 2.96
CA LEU A 39 -17.76 20.24 2.87
C LEU A 39 -16.31 20.21 3.35
N THR A 40 -15.98 19.41 4.38
CA THR A 40 -14.59 19.26 4.83
C THR A 40 -13.69 18.55 3.82
N ASN A 41 -14.23 17.78 2.86
CA ASN A 41 -13.43 17.15 1.80
C ASN A 41 -12.82 18.16 0.82
N VAL A 42 -13.28 19.42 0.80
CA VAL A 42 -12.80 20.43 -0.15
C VAL A 42 -11.38 20.89 0.17
N SER A 43 -10.96 20.85 1.44
CA SER A 43 -9.59 21.17 1.81
C SER A 43 -9.07 20.39 3.01
N ILE A 44 -7.76 20.21 3.01
CA ILE A 44 -7.00 19.58 4.08
C ILE A 44 -6.99 20.51 5.32
N PRO A 45 -7.15 19.98 6.56
CA PRO A 45 -7.25 20.79 7.78
C PRO A 45 -5.89 21.28 8.33
N ASP A 46 -5.21 22.15 7.59
CA ASP A 46 -3.85 22.58 7.95
C ASP A 46 -3.81 23.56 9.14
N SER A 47 -4.81 24.43 9.27
CA SER A 47 -4.83 25.50 10.29
C SER A 47 -5.58 25.15 11.58
N LEU A 48 -6.05 23.91 11.73
CA LEU A 48 -6.76 23.52 12.96
C LEU A 48 -5.83 23.54 14.18
N SER A 49 -6.30 24.16 15.25
CA SER A 49 -5.63 24.10 16.55
C SER A 49 -5.61 22.66 17.10
N TRP A 50 -4.61 22.39 17.94
CA TRP A 50 -4.40 21.07 18.55
C TRP A 50 -5.65 20.47 19.22
N SER A 51 -6.34 21.28 20.03
CA SER A 51 -7.52 20.84 20.76
C SER A 51 -8.69 20.46 19.84
N ILE A 52 -8.82 21.16 18.71
CA ILE A 52 -9.82 20.85 17.70
C ILE A 52 -9.48 19.53 17.01
N ARG A 53 -8.21 19.32 16.62
CA ARG A 53 -7.77 18.06 15.99
C ARG A 53 -8.06 16.86 16.88
N ILE A 54 -7.71 16.92 18.16
CA ILE A 54 -7.99 15.84 19.12
C ILE A 54 -9.48 15.52 19.18
N ARG A 55 -10.32 16.55 19.36
CA ARG A 55 -11.77 16.34 19.45
C ARG A 55 -12.37 15.84 18.14
N CYS A 56 -11.84 16.25 17.00
CA CYS A 56 -12.22 15.68 15.70
C CYS A 56 -11.89 14.19 15.65
N ALA A 57 -10.65 13.81 15.98
CA ALA A 57 -10.20 12.42 15.95
C ALA A 57 -11.10 11.51 16.82
N ASP A 58 -11.36 11.91 18.07
CA ASP A 58 -12.17 11.13 19.01
C ASP A 58 -13.61 10.93 18.49
N ASN A 59 -14.22 12.01 17.99
CA ASN A 59 -15.59 11.96 17.51
C ASN A 59 -15.73 11.23 16.17
N LEU A 60 -14.76 11.38 15.26
CA LEU A 60 -14.74 10.66 13.99
C LEU A 60 -14.57 9.16 14.23
N ALA A 61 -13.64 8.77 15.12
CA ALA A 61 -13.45 7.38 15.51
C ALA A 61 -14.74 6.78 16.10
N ALA A 62 -15.46 7.54 16.94
CA ALA A 62 -16.74 7.11 17.48
C ALA A 62 -17.81 6.82 16.39
N ILE A 63 -17.85 7.61 15.30
CA ILE A 63 -18.75 7.35 14.16
C ILE A 63 -18.30 6.12 13.37
N VAL A 64 -16.99 5.99 13.11
CA VAL A 64 -16.44 4.82 12.39
C VAL A 64 -16.80 3.51 13.11
N LEU A 65 -16.72 3.49 14.44
CA LEU A 65 -17.04 2.34 15.29
C LEU A 65 -18.54 2.04 15.41
N ARG A 66 -19.42 2.95 14.97
CA ARG A 66 -20.86 2.81 15.11
C ARG A 66 -21.44 1.98 13.96
N ARG A 67 -21.52 0.66 14.13
CA ARG A 67 -21.91 -0.29 13.07
C ARG A 67 -23.33 -0.08 12.53
N GLU A 68 -24.23 0.44 13.35
CA GLU A 68 -25.61 0.77 12.96
C GLU A 68 -25.76 2.12 12.25
N ALA A 69 -24.68 2.91 12.16
CA ALA A 69 -24.70 4.17 11.43
C ALA A 69 -24.78 3.93 9.92
N ASP A 70 -25.37 4.91 9.22
CA ASP A 70 -25.44 4.93 7.77
C ASP A 70 -24.06 4.73 7.12
N LEU A 71 -24.00 3.89 6.08
CA LEU A 71 -22.74 3.53 5.41
C LEU A 71 -22.03 4.75 4.83
N LYS A 72 -22.75 5.68 4.21
CA LYS A 72 -22.17 6.90 3.65
C LYS A 72 -21.59 7.78 4.75
N LEU A 73 -22.27 7.88 5.90
CA LEU A 73 -21.76 8.60 7.06
C LEU A 73 -20.45 7.99 7.57
N ARG A 74 -20.37 6.66 7.70
CA ARG A 74 -19.14 5.96 8.11
C ARG A 74 -18.01 6.14 7.10
N THR A 75 -18.31 6.08 5.81
CA THR A 75 -17.34 6.33 4.73
C THR A 75 -16.75 7.74 4.85
N LEU A 76 -17.60 8.76 4.98
CA LEU A 76 -17.17 10.14 5.14
C LEU A 76 -16.35 10.35 6.42
N ALA A 77 -16.76 9.76 7.54
CA ALA A 77 -16.02 9.84 8.79
C ALA A 77 -14.62 9.19 8.68
N THR A 78 -14.52 8.06 7.97
CA THR A 78 -13.24 7.39 7.70
C THR A 78 -12.34 8.24 6.80
N MET A 79 -12.90 8.85 5.75
CA MET A 79 -12.16 9.78 4.88
C MET A 79 -11.62 10.98 5.65
N GLN A 80 -12.41 11.57 6.55
CA GLN A 80 -11.94 12.69 7.37
C GLN A 80 -10.94 12.25 8.43
N SER A 81 -11.05 11.02 8.94
CA SER A 81 -10.05 10.46 9.84
C SER A 81 -8.69 10.35 9.15
N TYR A 82 -8.67 9.92 7.88
CA TYR A 82 -7.48 9.92 7.03
C TYR A 82 -6.94 11.34 6.79
N ALA A 83 -7.77 12.29 6.36
CA ALA A 83 -7.32 13.67 6.11
C ALA A 83 -6.69 14.30 7.36
N LEU A 84 -7.28 14.06 8.53
CA LEU A 84 -6.77 14.54 9.81
C LEU A 84 -5.46 13.87 10.23
N LEU A 85 -5.28 12.57 9.91
CA LEU A 85 -4.02 11.87 10.17
C LEU A 85 -2.90 12.40 9.28
N VAL A 86 -3.16 12.58 7.98
CA VAL A 86 -2.18 13.12 7.01
C VAL A 86 -1.63 14.47 7.46
N THR A 87 -2.48 15.40 7.91
CA THR A 87 -2.04 16.73 8.38
C THR A 87 -1.31 16.72 9.71
N SER A 88 -1.46 15.64 10.47
CA SER A 88 -0.90 15.53 11.81
C SER A 88 0.32 14.60 11.84
N ALA A 89 0.55 13.82 10.78
CA ALA A 89 1.65 12.87 10.67
C ALA A 89 3.04 13.52 10.72
N THR A 90 3.17 14.80 10.35
CA THR A 90 4.46 15.52 10.42
C THR A 90 4.65 16.30 11.72
N ILE A 91 3.64 16.34 12.59
CA ILE A 91 3.64 17.17 13.80
C ILE A 91 3.95 16.28 15.01
N LYS A 92 5.03 16.60 15.73
CA LYS A 92 5.40 15.92 16.98
C LYS A 92 4.76 16.64 18.19
N PRO A 93 4.27 15.89 19.19
CA PRO A 93 4.17 14.42 19.24
C PRO A 93 3.05 13.89 18.32
N PHE A 94 3.19 12.66 17.82
CA PHE A 94 2.27 11.99 16.88
C PHE A 94 0.91 11.61 17.51
N THR A 95 0.26 12.51 18.25
CA THR A 95 -0.89 12.18 19.11
C THR A 95 -2.14 11.74 18.36
N ILE A 96 -2.39 12.22 17.15
CA ILE A 96 -3.55 11.74 16.37
C ILE A 96 -3.34 10.28 15.98
N PHE A 97 -2.12 9.93 15.55
CA PHE A 97 -1.76 8.55 15.26
C PHE A 97 -1.84 7.67 16.52
N GLU A 98 -1.29 8.14 17.65
CA GLU A 98 -1.39 7.45 18.95
C GLU A 98 -2.85 7.20 19.36
N ARG A 99 -3.72 8.19 19.20
CA ARG A 99 -5.15 8.05 19.51
C ARG A 99 -5.81 6.98 18.65
N TYR A 100 -5.58 6.96 17.34
CA TYR A 100 -6.14 5.91 16.49
C TYR A 100 -5.63 4.52 16.85
N CYS A 101 -4.36 4.40 17.23
CA CYS A 101 -3.79 3.12 17.66
C CYS A 101 -4.29 2.64 19.03
N THR A 102 -4.63 3.57 19.92
CA THR A 102 -5.06 3.27 21.30
C THR A 102 -6.58 3.25 21.48
N THR A 103 -7.35 3.81 20.53
CA THR A 103 -8.81 3.77 20.57
C THR A 103 -9.28 2.32 20.45
N PRO A 104 -10.05 1.81 21.43
CA PRO A 104 -10.50 0.43 21.42
C PRO A 104 -11.25 0.05 20.15
N CYS A 105 -10.91 -1.10 19.58
CA CYS A 105 -11.55 -1.69 18.39
C CYS A 105 -11.40 -0.87 17.09
N PHE A 106 -10.73 0.28 17.08
CA PHE A 106 -10.67 1.14 15.90
C PHE A 106 -9.93 0.46 14.75
N LEU A 107 -8.73 -0.05 15.02
CA LEU A 107 -7.93 -0.76 14.01
C LEU A 107 -8.60 -2.06 13.55
N GLU A 108 -9.24 -2.79 14.48
CA GLU A 108 -10.00 -4.00 14.18
C GLU A 108 -11.20 -3.71 13.27
N GLU A 109 -11.94 -2.64 13.53
CA GLU A 109 -13.07 -2.24 12.69
C GLU A 109 -12.60 -1.78 11.30
N LEU A 110 -11.49 -1.02 11.21
CA LEU A 110 -10.88 -0.69 9.91
C LEU A 110 -10.46 -1.93 9.13
N LEU A 111 -9.93 -2.94 9.81
CA LEU A 111 -9.55 -4.21 9.17
C LEU A 111 -10.79 -4.93 8.64
N VAL A 112 -11.79 -5.16 9.50
CA VAL A 112 -13.03 -5.89 9.12
C VAL A 112 -13.74 -5.20 7.96
N GLN A 113 -13.91 -3.88 8.01
CA GLN A 113 -14.57 -3.13 6.94
C GLN A 113 -13.69 -3.01 5.70
N GLY A 114 -12.38 -2.84 5.87
CA GLY A 114 -11.41 -2.77 4.78
C GLY A 114 -11.39 -4.02 3.91
N PHE A 115 -11.56 -5.20 4.52
CA PHE A 115 -11.55 -6.49 3.81
C PHE A 115 -12.96 -6.96 3.42
N SER A 116 -14.00 -6.18 3.70
CA SER A 116 -15.39 -6.50 3.33
C SER A 116 -15.63 -6.29 1.83
N LEU A 117 -16.27 -7.29 1.20
CA LEU A 117 -16.74 -7.19 -0.18
C LEU A 117 -18.13 -6.56 -0.30
N GLU A 118 -18.85 -6.46 0.81
CA GLU A 118 -20.25 -6.00 0.83
C GLU A 118 -20.37 -4.48 0.73
N THR A 119 -19.34 -3.76 1.18
CA THR A 119 -19.33 -2.29 1.31
C THR A 119 -18.11 -1.68 0.61
N PRO A 120 -18.04 -1.69 -0.73
CA PRO A 120 -16.81 -1.39 -1.48
C PRO A 120 -16.28 0.03 -1.26
N GLU A 121 -17.16 1.03 -1.13
CA GLU A 121 -16.74 2.42 -0.87
C GLU A 121 -16.11 2.58 0.52
N LEU A 122 -16.76 2.00 1.55
CA LEU A 122 -16.25 2.01 2.92
C LEU A 122 -14.94 1.21 3.01
N SER A 123 -14.89 0.03 2.38
CA SER A 123 -13.70 -0.80 2.27
C SER A 123 -12.52 0.00 1.71
N ALA A 124 -12.70 0.68 0.58
CA ALA A 124 -11.64 1.45 -0.06
C ALA A 124 -11.06 2.53 0.87
N VAL A 125 -11.91 3.28 1.59
CA VAL A 125 -11.43 4.35 2.50
C VAL A 125 -10.83 3.78 3.79
N CYS A 126 -11.33 2.65 4.29
CA CYS A 126 -10.74 1.94 5.42
C CYS A 126 -9.35 1.40 5.08
N LEU A 127 -9.16 0.78 3.91
CA LEU A 127 -7.86 0.32 3.43
C LEU A 127 -6.87 1.48 3.28
N LYS A 128 -7.33 2.61 2.73
CA LYS A 128 -6.50 3.81 2.58
C LYS A 128 -6.03 4.35 3.93
N LEU A 129 -6.93 4.44 4.91
CA LEU A 129 -6.59 4.86 6.26
C LEU A 129 -5.64 3.86 6.93
N LEU A 130 -5.91 2.56 6.80
CA LEU A 130 -5.09 1.51 7.39
C LEU A 130 -3.68 1.50 6.81
N ALA A 131 -3.52 1.62 5.48
CA ALA A 131 -2.22 1.74 4.84
C ALA A 131 -1.44 2.95 5.36
N PHE A 132 -2.09 4.09 5.55
CA PHE A 132 -1.43 5.29 6.07
C PHE A 132 -1.10 5.19 7.57
N ILE A 133 -1.89 4.45 8.36
CA ILE A 133 -1.54 4.10 9.74
C ILE A 133 -0.24 3.26 9.77
N VAL A 134 -0.12 2.25 8.89
CA VAL A 134 1.10 1.43 8.74
C VAL A 134 2.29 2.27 8.22
N HIS A 135 2.03 3.27 7.39
CA HIS A 135 3.07 4.22 6.99
C HIS A 135 3.57 5.05 8.20
N CYS A 136 2.66 5.56 9.02
CA CYS A 136 2.99 6.38 10.20
C CYS A 136 3.74 5.60 11.28
N GLN A 137 3.46 4.30 11.50
CA GLN A 137 4.18 3.52 12.52
C GLN A 137 5.68 3.46 12.24
N GLY A 138 6.12 3.37 10.98
CA GLY A 138 7.55 3.36 10.61
C GLY A 138 8.30 4.65 10.96
N GLN A 139 7.59 5.75 11.23
CA GLN A 139 8.15 7.05 11.59
C GLN A 139 8.04 7.36 13.09
N SER A 140 7.34 6.50 13.84
CA SER A 140 6.98 6.74 15.23
C SER A 140 7.53 5.64 16.16
N SER A 141 7.54 5.90 17.46
CA SER A 141 7.85 4.91 18.49
C SER A 141 6.60 4.34 19.18
N ILE A 142 5.42 4.56 18.61
CA ILE A 142 4.15 4.16 19.22
C ILE A 142 3.97 2.66 19.00
N GLN A 143 3.73 1.95 20.10
CA GLN A 143 3.54 0.51 20.12
C GLN A 143 2.18 0.15 20.71
N ARG A 144 1.73 -1.07 20.44
CA ARG A 144 0.48 -1.61 20.98
C ARG A 144 0.70 -3.00 21.58
N ASP A 145 0.23 -3.21 22.81
CA ASP A 145 0.37 -4.49 23.52
C ASP A 145 -0.24 -5.67 22.75
N LYS A 146 -1.38 -5.42 22.11
CA LYS A 146 -2.08 -6.39 21.25
C LYS A 146 -2.17 -5.81 19.84
N PRO A 147 -1.21 -6.10 18.97
CA PRO A 147 -1.23 -5.61 17.60
C PRO A 147 -2.35 -6.27 16.80
N VAL A 148 -2.88 -5.55 15.81
CA VAL A 148 -3.74 -6.14 14.78
C VAL A 148 -2.86 -6.87 13.78
N THR A 149 -3.03 -8.19 13.70
CA THR A 149 -2.29 -9.05 12.79
C THR A 149 -3.09 -9.30 11.53
N ILE A 150 -2.42 -9.24 10.38
CA ILE A 150 -3.00 -9.54 9.07
C ILE A 150 -2.22 -10.71 8.49
N ASP A 151 -2.91 -11.79 8.15
CA ASP A 151 -2.29 -12.92 7.49
C ASP A 151 -2.04 -12.62 6.00
N VAL A 152 -0.97 -13.20 5.45
CA VAL A 152 -0.54 -12.91 4.08
C VAL A 152 -1.53 -13.43 3.05
N GLN A 153 -2.25 -14.53 3.34
CA GLN A 153 -3.27 -15.05 2.43
C GLN A 153 -4.44 -14.08 2.30
N SER A 154 -4.90 -13.47 3.39
CA SER A 154 -5.92 -12.42 3.38
C SER A 154 -5.51 -11.23 2.52
N LEU A 155 -4.21 -10.86 2.48
CA LEU A 155 -3.73 -9.83 1.55
C LEU A 155 -3.82 -10.29 0.10
N ALA A 156 -3.46 -11.54 -0.20
CA ALA A 156 -3.60 -12.09 -1.55
C ALA A 156 -5.08 -12.07 -1.98
N ASP A 157 -5.98 -12.53 -1.12
CA ASP A 157 -7.42 -12.53 -1.36
C ASP A 157 -7.96 -11.11 -1.54
N LEU A 158 -7.50 -10.15 -0.73
CA LEU A 158 -7.84 -8.73 -0.86
C LEU A 158 -7.44 -8.18 -2.23
N LEU A 159 -6.17 -8.37 -2.65
CA LEU A 159 -5.68 -7.88 -3.93
C LEU A 159 -6.41 -8.53 -5.10
N LEU A 160 -6.68 -9.84 -4.99
CA LEU A 160 -7.46 -10.56 -5.97
C LEU A 160 -8.86 -9.93 -6.05
N ASN A 161 -9.55 -9.75 -4.94
CA ASN A 161 -10.92 -9.22 -4.93
C ASN A 161 -11.02 -7.77 -5.43
N THR A 162 -10.05 -6.93 -5.08
CA THR A 162 -10.03 -5.51 -5.44
C THR A 162 -9.53 -5.23 -6.87
N ARG A 163 -8.96 -6.23 -7.56
CA ARG A 163 -8.33 -6.10 -8.90
C ARG A 163 -9.17 -5.47 -10.01
N ARG A 164 -10.51 -5.46 -9.87
CA ARG A 164 -11.43 -4.90 -10.88
C ARG A 164 -11.68 -3.40 -10.70
N SER A 165 -11.35 -2.83 -9.55
CA SER A 165 -11.57 -1.43 -9.21
C SER A 165 -10.23 -0.73 -9.04
N VAL A 166 -9.92 0.24 -9.89
CA VAL A 166 -8.66 0.99 -9.89
C VAL A 166 -8.34 1.56 -8.50
N HIS A 167 -9.28 2.30 -7.90
CA HIS A 167 -9.06 2.92 -6.59
C HIS A 167 -8.91 1.92 -5.45
N SER A 168 -9.72 0.86 -5.45
CA SER A 168 -9.68 -0.16 -4.39
C SER A 168 -8.39 -0.98 -4.48
N SER A 169 -7.96 -1.32 -5.71
CA SER A 169 -6.71 -2.04 -5.97
C SER A 169 -5.50 -1.25 -5.49
N ILE A 170 -5.44 0.07 -5.77
CA ILE A 170 -4.34 0.93 -5.27
C ILE A 170 -4.25 0.90 -3.75
N ASN A 171 -5.37 1.07 -3.05
CA ASN A 171 -5.36 1.10 -1.58
C ASN A 171 -4.94 -0.27 -1.00
N GLY A 172 -5.39 -1.38 -1.61
CA GLY A 172 -4.95 -2.72 -1.24
C GLY A 172 -3.46 -2.93 -1.47
N MET A 173 -2.92 -2.51 -2.62
CA MET A 173 -1.49 -2.61 -2.93
C MET A 173 -0.65 -1.74 -2.00
N GLN A 174 -1.10 -0.53 -1.67
CA GLN A 174 -0.43 0.34 -0.71
C GLN A 174 -0.38 -0.28 0.68
N LEU A 175 -1.48 -0.89 1.14
CA LEU A 175 -1.49 -1.61 2.41
C LEU A 175 -0.48 -2.76 2.41
N ALA A 176 -0.47 -3.57 1.35
CA ALA A 176 0.48 -4.69 1.21
C ALA A 176 1.93 -4.19 1.22
N LEU A 177 2.24 -3.14 0.45
CA LEU A 177 3.58 -2.54 0.39
C LEU A 177 4.06 -2.05 1.75
N GLU A 178 3.23 -1.28 2.46
CA GLU A 178 3.57 -0.72 3.77
C GLU A 178 3.75 -1.85 4.80
N LEU A 179 2.90 -2.87 4.77
CA LEU A 179 3.03 -4.04 5.66
C LEU A 179 4.30 -4.85 5.41
N LEU A 180 4.69 -5.05 4.15
CA LEU A 180 5.91 -5.78 3.78
C LEU A 180 7.18 -5.01 4.13
N THR A 181 7.13 -3.68 4.09
CA THR A 181 8.30 -2.81 4.32
C THR A 181 8.45 -2.36 5.77
N GLN A 182 7.34 -2.19 6.50
CA GLN A 182 7.30 -1.65 7.88
C GLN A 182 6.88 -2.71 8.93
N ASN A 183 7.19 -4.00 8.70
CA ASN A 183 6.91 -5.07 9.65
C ASN A 183 7.93 -5.08 10.81
N ILE A 184 7.69 -4.24 11.81
CA ILE A 184 8.55 -4.02 12.98
C ILE A 184 7.87 -4.59 14.24
N ASP A 185 8.67 -5.13 15.16
CA ASP A 185 8.16 -5.65 16.43
C ASP A 185 7.53 -4.53 17.28
N GLY A 186 6.34 -4.80 17.83
CA GLY A 186 5.55 -3.84 18.61
C GLY A 186 4.67 -2.90 17.78
N SER A 187 4.74 -2.95 16.45
CA SER A 187 3.88 -2.15 15.56
C SER A 187 2.38 -2.36 15.83
N PRO A 188 1.56 -1.29 15.85
CA PRO A 188 0.12 -1.40 16.05
C PRO A 188 -0.62 -2.31 15.05
N VAL A 189 -0.16 -2.32 13.80
CA VAL A 189 -0.64 -3.20 12.74
C VAL A 189 0.55 -3.90 12.11
N LYS A 190 0.52 -5.23 12.01
CA LYS A 190 1.64 -6.02 11.49
C LYS A 190 1.20 -7.21 10.68
N LEU A 191 2.10 -7.71 9.83
CA LEU A 191 1.92 -9.02 9.21
C LEU A 191 2.07 -10.11 10.25
N ASP A 192 1.21 -11.11 10.17
CA ASP A 192 1.34 -12.29 11.01
C ASP A 192 2.64 -13.04 10.72
N GLU A 193 3.16 -13.76 11.72
CA GLU A 193 4.36 -14.54 11.55
C GLU A 193 4.12 -15.64 10.51
N ILE A 194 5.06 -15.78 9.58
CA ILE A 194 4.97 -16.78 8.51
C ILE A 194 5.85 -17.96 8.91
N PRO A 195 5.27 -19.06 9.42
CA PRO A 195 6.06 -20.24 9.71
C PRO A 195 6.55 -20.84 8.38
N ALA A 196 7.75 -21.43 8.41
CA ALA A 196 8.44 -21.90 7.21
C ALA A 196 7.66 -22.95 6.39
N ASP A 197 6.72 -23.65 7.02
CA ASP A 197 5.84 -24.67 6.44
C ASP A 197 4.52 -24.10 5.84
N ARG A 198 4.20 -22.81 6.05
CA ARG A 198 3.01 -22.13 5.51
C ARG A 198 3.32 -20.97 4.59
N ALA A 199 4.42 -21.10 3.88
CA ALA A 199 4.91 -20.15 2.90
C ALA A 199 3.97 -19.91 1.69
N GLU A 200 2.97 -20.77 1.48
CA GLU A 200 2.04 -20.71 0.35
C GLU A 200 1.35 -19.35 0.21
N GLY A 201 0.99 -18.71 1.33
CA GLY A 201 0.36 -17.38 1.30
C GLY A 201 1.23 -16.31 0.65
N VAL A 202 2.55 -16.38 0.83
CA VAL A 202 3.50 -15.44 0.22
C VAL A 202 3.59 -15.66 -1.29
N ILE A 203 3.61 -16.93 -1.72
CA ILE A 203 3.61 -17.30 -3.14
C ILE A 203 2.31 -16.83 -3.79
N ASN A 204 1.16 -17.07 -3.14
CA ASN A 204 -0.14 -16.62 -3.61
C ASN A 204 -0.23 -15.10 -3.72
N LEU A 205 0.32 -14.35 -2.75
CA LEU A 205 0.41 -12.90 -2.81
C LEU A 205 1.27 -12.44 -4.01
N TYR A 206 2.43 -13.07 -4.20
CA TYR A 206 3.35 -12.75 -5.29
C TYR A 206 2.74 -12.99 -6.67
N GLU A 207 2.10 -14.14 -6.88
CA GLU A 207 1.40 -14.47 -8.13
C GLU A 207 0.15 -13.59 -8.33
N THR A 208 -0.57 -13.25 -7.26
CA THR A 208 -1.71 -12.32 -7.35
C THR A 208 -1.27 -10.93 -7.83
N LEU A 209 -0.10 -10.45 -7.44
CA LEU A 209 0.44 -9.18 -7.94
C LEU A 209 0.70 -9.22 -9.45
N HIS A 210 1.13 -10.37 -10.00
CA HIS A 210 1.27 -10.53 -11.45
C HIS A 210 -0.10 -10.48 -12.15
N ILE A 211 -1.13 -11.12 -11.58
CA ILE A 211 -2.51 -11.01 -12.09
C ILE A 211 -3.03 -9.57 -12.04
N VAL A 212 -2.70 -8.82 -10.98
CA VAL A 212 -3.05 -7.40 -10.85
C VAL A 212 -2.31 -6.58 -11.91
N HIS A 213 -1.01 -6.82 -12.13
CA HIS A 213 -0.20 -6.13 -13.14
C HIS A 213 -0.81 -6.20 -14.55
N GLU A 214 -1.24 -7.40 -14.97
CA GLU A 214 -1.84 -7.60 -16.29
C GLU A 214 -3.08 -6.73 -16.52
N ARG A 215 -3.82 -6.44 -15.44
CA ARG A 215 -5.08 -5.68 -15.46
C ARG A 215 -4.89 -4.20 -15.13
N SER A 216 -3.75 -3.85 -14.55
CA SER A 216 -3.44 -2.50 -14.10
C SER A 216 -3.18 -1.57 -15.27
N ASP A 217 -3.74 -0.37 -15.17
CA ASP A 217 -3.37 0.72 -16.05
C ASP A 217 -1.89 1.09 -15.85
N PRO A 218 -1.25 1.78 -16.81
CA PRO A 218 0.18 2.11 -16.73
C PRO A 218 0.60 2.85 -15.46
N THR A 219 -0.30 3.62 -14.83
CA THR A 219 0.02 4.40 -13.62
C THR A 219 0.03 3.54 -12.35
N GLN A 220 -0.66 2.40 -12.36
CA GLN A 220 -0.72 1.47 -11.23
C GLN A 220 0.41 0.45 -11.20
N ARG A 221 1.02 0.14 -12.36
CA ARG A 221 2.08 -0.86 -12.48
C ARG A 221 3.29 -0.56 -11.59
N ASP A 222 3.57 0.72 -11.34
CA ASP A 222 4.66 1.15 -10.47
C ASP A 222 4.49 0.67 -9.02
N VAL A 223 3.25 0.68 -8.50
CA VAL A 223 2.97 0.14 -7.16
C VAL A 223 3.13 -1.37 -7.16
N VAL A 224 2.76 -2.05 -8.24
CA VAL A 224 2.98 -3.50 -8.36
C VAL A 224 4.46 -3.84 -8.30
N TYR A 225 5.32 -3.13 -9.05
CA TYR A 225 6.76 -3.38 -9.01
C TYR A 225 7.35 -3.15 -7.62
N GLN A 226 6.92 -2.10 -6.92
CA GLN A 226 7.32 -1.86 -5.53
C GLN A 226 6.88 -3.00 -4.61
N CYS A 227 5.66 -3.52 -4.77
CA CYS A 227 5.19 -4.68 -4.00
C CYS A 227 6.01 -5.94 -4.30
N LEU A 228 6.29 -6.23 -5.57
CA LEU A 228 7.10 -7.39 -5.97
C LEU A 228 8.52 -7.30 -5.39
N GLU A 229 9.15 -6.13 -5.48
CA GLU A 229 10.45 -5.85 -4.86
C GLU A 229 10.39 -6.01 -3.32
N ALA A 230 9.35 -5.49 -2.68
CA ALA A 230 9.15 -5.60 -1.24
C ALA A 230 8.98 -7.06 -0.80
N ILE A 231 8.25 -7.89 -1.55
CA ILE A 231 8.14 -9.33 -1.26
C ILE A 231 9.49 -10.02 -1.37
N LEU A 232 10.28 -9.72 -2.41
CA LEU A 232 11.61 -10.30 -2.57
C LEU A 232 12.52 -9.96 -1.37
N LYS A 233 12.54 -8.69 -0.94
CA LYS A 233 13.33 -8.24 0.24
C LYS A 233 12.80 -8.84 1.54
N PHE A 234 11.48 -8.94 1.68
CA PHE A 234 10.83 -9.55 2.84
C PHE A 234 11.18 -11.04 2.94
N CYS A 235 11.06 -11.79 1.84
CA CYS A 235 11.42 -13.21 1.80
C CYS A 235 12.90 -13.39 2.12
N HIS A 236 13.79 -12.59 1.52
CA HIS A 236 15.22 -12.67 1.80
C HIS A 236 15.54 -12.50 3.29
N SER A 237 14.85 -11.59 3.98
CA SER A 237 15.13 -11.26 5.38
C SER A 237 14.38 -12.10 6.41
N ARG A 238 13.18 -12.59 6.09
CA ARG A 238 12.27 -13.24 7.04
C ARG A 238 11.91 -14.68 6.68
N VAL A 239 11.95 -15.05 5.40
CA VAL A 239 11.52 -16.37 4.90
C VAL A 239 12.49 -16.87 3.82
N GLU A 240 13.79 -16.84 4.11
CA GLU A 240 14.87 -17.14 3.15
C GLU A 240 14.70 -18.48 2.39
N PRO A 241 14.17 -19.56 3.00
CA PRO A 241 13.92 -20.82 2.29
C PRO A 241 13.03 -20.70 1.03
N LEU A 242 12.21 -19.65 0.92
CA LEU A 242 11.37 -19.42 -0.26
C LEU A 242 12.08 -18.79 -1.44
N MET A 243 13.29 -18.24 -1.24
CA MET A 243 13.95 -17.43 -2.25
C MET A 243 14.19 -18.20 -3.55
N TYR A 244 14.58 -19.47 -3.48
CA TYR A 244 14.73 -20.31 -4.67
C TYR A 244 13.41 -20.36 -5.46
N HIS A 245 12.30 -20.69 -4.79
CA HIS A 245 11.00 -20.83 -5.44
C HIS A 245 10.56 -19.51 -6.09
N ILE A 246 10.53 -18.41 -5.32
CA ILE A 246 10.07 -17.10 -5.84
C ILE A 246 10.95 -16.61 -7.00
N CYS A 247 12.27 -16.79 -6.93
CA CYS A 247 13.16 -16.35 -8.01
C CYS A 247 13.02 -17.19 -9.29
N THR A 248 12.47 -18.40 -9.22
CA THR A 248 12.27 -19.32 -10.36
C THR A 248 10.88 -19.28 -10.99
N LEU A 249 9.95 -18.51 -10.43
CA LEU A 249 8.60 -18.38 -11.00
C LEU A 249 8.66 -17.81 -12.42
N MET A 250 7.94 -18.46 -13.34
CA MET A 250 7.87 -18.07 -14.76
C MET A 250 7.26 -16.68 -14.96
N SER A 251 6.36 -16.30 -14.06
CA SER A 251 5.70 -14.99 -13.99
C SER A 251 6.71 -13.83 -14.01
N ASN A 252 7.90 -14.01 -13.42
CA ASN A 252 9.00 -13.04 -13.50
C ASN A 252 9.55 -12.87 -14.92
N CYS A 253 9.68 -13.96 -15.68
CA CYS A 253 10.18 -13.91 -17.05
C CYS A 253 9.14 -13.24 -17.97
N ASP A 254 7.87 -13.56 -17.77
CA ASP A 254 6.75 -13.02 -18.54
C ASP A 254 6.63 -11.50 -18.37
N ILE A 255 6.61 -11.02 -17.12
CA ILE A 255 6.48 -9.58 -16.81
C ILE A 255 7.67 -8.77 -17.35
N VAL A 256 8.89 -9.31 -17.26
CA VAL A 256 10.08 -8.62 -17.75
C VAL A 256 10.08 -8.55 -19.28
N SER A 257 9.75 -9.66 -19.94
CA SER A 257 9.66 -9.70 -21.40
C SER A 257 8.63 -8.73 -21.94
N ASP A 258 7.41 -8.71 -21.39
CA ASP A 258 6.34 -7.80 -21.82
C ASP A 258 6.75 -6.33 -21.70
N ILE A 259 7.34 -5.93 -20.57
CA ILE A 259 7.70 -4.54 -20.33
C ILE A 259 8.87 -4.08 -21.20
N LEU A 260 9.86 -4.93 -21.45
CA LEU A 260 10.96 -4.60 -22.35
C LEU A 260 10.47 -4.51 -23.80
N GLN A 261 9.56 -5.39 -24.24
CA GLN A 261 8.98 -5.35 -25.59
C GLN A 261 8.13 -4.10 -25.81
N THR A 262 7.28 -3.74 -24.83
CA THR A 262 6.42 -2.54 -24.90
C THR A 262 7.17 -1.24 -24.64
N ARG A 263 8.44 -1.31 -24.19
CA ARG A 263 9.31 -0.18 -23.84
C ARG A 263 8.73 0.74 -22.76
N ARG A 264 7.80 0.25 -21.95
CA ARG A 264 7.18 1.00 -20.83
C ARG A 264 7.99 0.85 -19.55
N VAL A 265 9.29 1.09 -19.66
CA VAL A 265 10.25 0.88 -18.58
C VAL A 265 10.24 2.07 -17.62
N THR A 266 9.84 1.83 -16.37
CA THR A 266 9.88 2.80 -15.27
C THR A 266 11.05 2.51 -14.34
N TYR A 267 11.41 3.47 -13.49
CA TYR A 267 12.49 3.26 -12.51
C TYR A 267 12.14 2.17 -11.49
N HIS A 268 10.88 2.09 -11.04
CA HIS A 268 10.41 1.03 -10.16
C HIS A 268 10.51 -0.36 -10.77
N PHE A 269 10.22 -0.48 -12.08
CA PHE A 269 10.48 -1.73 -12.80
C PHE A 269 11.96 -2.10 -12.78
N LEU A 270 12.86 -1.14 -13.03
CA LEU A 270 14.30 -1.39 -13.02
C LEU A 270 14.80 -1.84 -11.63
N ASP A 271 14.29 -1.24 -10.55
CA ASP A 271 14.63 -1.63 -9.18
C ASP A 271 14.14 -3.06 -8.84
N PHE A 272 12.91 -3.41 -9.26
CA PHE A 272 12.39 -4.77 -9.16
C PHE A 272 13.28 -5.77 -9.90
N VAL A 273 13.56 -5.53 -11.19
CA VAL A 273 14.36 -6.46 -12.02
C VAL A 273 15.78 -6.60 -11.49
N SER A 274 16.40 -5.48 -11.09
CA SER A 274 17.74 -5.51 -10.48
C SER A 274 17.74 -6.37 -9.21
N THR A 275 16.73 -6.21 -8.35
CA THR A 275 16.59 -6.98 -7.11
C THR A 275 16.36 -8.46 -7.39
N TRP A 276 15.45 -8.79 -8.32
CA TRP A 276 15.19 -10.17 -8.74
C TRP A 276 16.44 -10.84 -9.30
N LEU A 277 17.19 -10.19 -10.20
CA LEU A 277 18.43 -10.74 -10.76
C LEU A 277 19.50 -10.99 -9.70
N ARG A 278 19.69 -10.05 -8.75
CA ARG A 278 20.65 -10.21 -7.66
C ARG A 278 20.32 -11.42 -6.79
N TYR A 279 19.04 -11.61 -6.45
CA TYR A 279 18.63 -12.76 -5.67
C TYR A 279 18.67 -14.07 -6.46
N ARG A 280 18.27 -14.05 -7.74
CA ARG A 280 18.38 -15.22 -8.61
C ARG A 280 19.84 -15.70 -8.70
N ARG A 281 20.80 -14.79 -8.93
CA ARG A 281 22.24 -15.11 -8.93
C ARG A 281 22.72 -15.72 -7.61
N ARG A 282 22.13 -15.33 -6.47
CA ARG A 282 22.50 -15.83 -5.15
C ARG A 282 21.91 -17.19 -4.82
N TYR A 283 20.66 -17.43 -5.21
CA TYR A 283 19.86 -18.57 -4.73
C TYR A 283 19.62 -19.65 -5.78
N CYS A 284 19.79 -19.36 -7.07
CA CYS A 284 19.54 -20.28 -8.18
C CYS A 284 20.88 -20.69 -8.81
N ALA A 285 21.24 -21.96 -8.66
CA ALA A 285 22.44 -22.58 -9.24
C ALA A 285 22.10 -23.65 -10.30
N ASP A 286 20.84 -23.69 -10.70
CA ASP A 286 20.25 -24.63 -11.66
C ASP A 286 20.61 -24.31 -13.12
N GLU A 287 21.24 -23.16 -13.39
CA GLU A 287 21.63 -22.75 -14.73
C GLU A 287 23.17 -22.67 -14.85
N GLY A 288 23.69 -23.21 -15.96
CA GLY A 288 25.12 -23.15 -16.28
C GLY A 288 25.59 -21.71 -16.55
N PRO A 289 26.90 -21.48 -16.73
CA PRO A 289 27.41 -20.14 -17.04
C PRO A 289 26.75 -19.61 -18.32
N TRP A 290 26.13 -18.43 -18.22
CA TRP A 290 25.39 -17.81 -19.32
C TRP A 290 26.22 -17.77 -20.60
N ASN A 291 25.63 -18.25 -21.70
CA ASN A 291 26.24 -18.25 -23.01
C ASN A 291 25.29 -17.68 -24.06
N ALA A 292 25.56 -16.45 -24.50
CA ALA A 292 24.77 -15.76 -25.54
C ALA A 292 24.65 -16.56 -26.85
N ARG A 293 25.59 -17.47 -27.12
CA ARG A 293 25.63 -18.32 -28.33
C ARG A 293 24.96 -19.69 -28.16
N SER A 294 24.30 -19.95 -27.02
CA SER A 294 23.59 -21.21 -26.81
C SER A 294 22.47 -21.38 -27.85
N LEU A 295 22.37 -22.59 -28.43
CA LEU A 295 21.33 -22.97 -29.38
C LEU A 295 19.99 -23.32 -28.70
N CYS A 296 20.05 -23.76 -27.44
CA CYS A 296 18.89 -24.03 -26.60
C CYS A 296 18.99 -23.13 -25.38
N LYS A 297 18.08 -22.17 -25.24
CA LYS A 297 18.05 -21.22 -24.14
C LYS A 297 16.91 -21.56 -23.18
N THR A 298 17.15 -21.43 -21.89
CA THR A 298 16.06 -21.43 -20.90
C THR A 298 15.26 -20.13 -21.04
N PRO A 299 14.00 -20.09 -20.58
CA PRO A 299 13.23 -18.85 -20.56
C PRO A 299 13.97 -17.70 -19.85
N PHE A 300 14.68 -18.00 -18.77
CA PHE A 300 15.50 -17.00 -18.10
C PHE A 300 16.65 -16.49 -18.97
N GLU A 301 17.38 -17.37 -19.66
CA GLU A 301 18.47 -16.96 -20.56
C GLU A 301 17.97 -16.04 -21.69
N GLU A 302 16.78 -16.30 -22.23
CA GLU A 302 16.15 -15.43 -23.22
C GLU A 302 15.80 -14.05 -22.65
N VAL A 303 15.23 -14.00 -21.44
CA VAL A 303 14.94 -12.74 -20.76
C VAL A 303 16.23 -11.98 -20.41
N PHE A 304 17.26 -12.69 -19.94
CA PHE A 304 18.54 -12.09 -19.61
C PHE A 304 19.23 -11.46 -20.83
N ASP A 305 19.12 -12.09 -22.00
CA ASP A 305 19.57 -11.50 -23.27
C ASP A 305 18.81 -10.21 -23.62
N GLN A 306 17.49 -10.17 -23.42
CA GLN A 306 16.69 -8.96 -23.64
C GLN A 306 17.10 -7.83 -22.69
N ILE A 307 17.34 -8.13 -21.41
CA ILE A 307 17.82 -7.15 -20.43
C ILE A 307 19.19 -6.61 -20.86
N ASN A 308 20.14 -7.49 -21.24
CA ASN A 308 21.45 -7.07 -21.72
C ASN A 308 21.37 -6.21 -22.98
N GLY A 309 20.49 -6.57 -23.92
CA GLY A 309 20.21 -5.77 -25.10
C GLY A 309 19.70 -4.36 -24.75
N TYR A 310 18.75 -4.27 -23.82
CA TYR A 310 18.24 -3.01 -23.30
C TYR A 310 19.35 -2.16 -22.66
N VAL A 311 20.13 -2.73 -21.73
CA VAL A 311 21.21 -2.02 -21.03
C VAL A 311 22.24 -1.46 -22.00
N ASN A 312 22.66 -2.26 -22.99
CA ASN A 312 23.62 -1.83 -24.01
C ASN A 312 23.08 -0.72 -24.92
N ALA A 313 21.80 -0.77 -25.28
CA ALA A 313 21.16 0.25 -26.11
C ALA A 313 21.04 1.61 -25.40
N VAL A 314 20.87 1.61 -24.07
CA VAL A 314 20.59 2.83 -23.29
C VAL A 314 21.84 3.42 -22.62
N LYS A 315 22.95 2.66 -22.54
CA LYS A 315 24.23 3.01 -21.87
C LYS A 315 24.79 4.40 -22.20
N GLY A 316 24.55 4.93 -23.40
CA GLY A 316 25.07 6.23 -23.84
C GLY A 316 24.25 7.46 -23.42
N SER A 317 23.15 7.31 -22.66
CA SER A 317 22.12 8.36 -22.58
C SER A 317 21.72 8.90 -21.20
N ARG A 318 22.19 8.38 -20.04
CA ARG A 318 21.51 8.70 -18.75
C ARG A 318 22.34 8.75 -17.45
N SER A 319 21.76 9.46 -16.47
CA SER A 319 22.19 9.68 -15.09
C SER A 319 21.27 9.02 -14.02
N ASP A 320 20.54 7.96 -14.38
CA ASP A 320 19.52 7.34 -13.51
C ASP A 320 20.11 6.24 -12.60
N ALA A 321 19.92 6.35 -11.29
CA ALA A 321 20.43 5.39 -10.31
C ALA A 321 19.85 3.97 -10.49
N ALA A 322 18.56 3.85 -10.83
CA ALA A 322 17.92 2.55 -11.03
C ALA A 322 18.52 1.81 -12.24
N PHE A 323 18.90 2.56 -13.27
CA PHE A 323 19.63 2.01 -14.41
C PHE A 323 21.01 1.48 -14.01
N TYR A 324 21.77 2.21 -13.20
CA TYR A 324 23.08 1.74 -12.71
C TYR A 324 22.94 0.51 -11.81
N ASN A 325 21.87 0.42 -11.01
CA ASN A 325 21.54 -0.78 -10.25
C ASN A 325 21.33 -2.00 -11.15
N LEU A 326 20.58 -1.85 -12.24
CA LEU A 326 20.36 -2.92 -13.21
C LEU A 326 21.66 -3.28 -13.95
N LEU A 327 22.42 -2.29 -14.42
CA LEU A 327 23.73 -2.51 -15.07
C LEU A 327 24.67 -3.33 -14.17
N TYR A 328 24.73 -3.00 -12.88
CA TYR A 328 25.51 -3.77 -11.92
C TYR A 328 24.97 -5.20 -11.73
N ALA A 329 23.64 -5.38 -11.71
CA ALA A 329 23.02 -6.69 -11.53
C ALA A 329 23.26 -7.65 -12.71
N VAL A 330 23.45 -7.12 -13.93
CA VAL A 330 23.77 -7.91 -15.14
C VAL A 330 25.27 -8.11 -15.38
N SER A 331 26.13 -7.45 -14.59
CA SER A 331 27.61 -7.55 -14.70
C SER A 331 28.18 -8.74 -13.93
#